data_AF-A0A520G5K9-F1
#
_entry.id   AF-A0A520G5K9-F1
#
_cell.length_a   1.000
_cell.length_b   1.000
_cell.length_c   1.000
_cell.angle_alpha   90.00
_cell.angle_beta   90.00
_cell.angle_gamma   90.00
#
_symmetry.space_group_name_H-M   'P 1'
#
loop_
_entity.id
_entity.type
_entity.pdbx_description
1 polymer ?
#
loop_
_entity_poly.entity_id
_entity_poly.type
_entity_poly.pdbx_seq_one_letter_code
_entity_poly.pdbx_strand_id
1 'polypeptide(L)'
;GSLMPRYFLLQAGIDPEKDFKSVAFSGAHDATVAFVAAARAEAGVLNASVWDKLVESKNPNAAKVRVLATTPTYYDYNWTVRPGMDPALRKKLTDAFLALDPADPAQKEIMALQRASKFIPTKSSNYDGIEAAAKSAGLVK
;
A
#
# COMPACT_ATOMS: atom_id res chain seq x y z
N GLY A 1 -0.97 -2.63 4.69
CA GLY A 1 -1.93 -3.74 4.48
C GLY A 1 -2.57 -4.14 5.79
N SER A 2 -3.44 -3.30 6.33
CA SER A 2 -4.17 -3.58 7.58
C SER A 2 -5.48 -2.80 7.57
N LEU A 3 -5.40 -1.48 7.43
CA LEU A 3 -6.57 -0.60 7.47
C LEU A 3 -7.57 -0.86 6.33
N MET A 4 -7.15 -0.67 5.07
CA MET A 4 -8.05 -0.81 3.93
C MET A 4 -8.59 -2.24 3.75
N PRO A 5 -7.79 -3.30 3.92
CA PRO A 5 -8.34 -4.65 3.91
C PRO A 5 -9.41 -4.86 4.99
N ARG A 6 -9.21 -4.35 6.22
CA ARG A 6 -10.23 -4.42 7.28
C ARG A 6 -11.50 -3.65 6.89
N TYR A 7 -11.37 -2.47 6.28
CA TYR A 7 -12.52 -1.72 5.77
C TYR A 7 -13.34 -2.54 4.76
N PHE A 8 -12.68 -3.18 3.78
CA PHE A 8 -13.40 -3.98 2.78
C PHE A 8 -14.00 -5.27 3.36
N LEU A 9 -13.34 -5.90 4.34
CA LEU A 9 -13.92 -7.04 5.06
C LEU A 9 -15.21 -6.62 5.78
N LEU A 10 -15.20 -5.48 6.48
CA LEU A 10 -16.39 -4.94 7.15
C LEU A 10 -17.52 -4.63 6.17
N GLN A 11 -17.21 -4.06 4.99
CA GLN A 11 -18.19 -3.85 3.93
C GLN A 11 -18.78 -5.17 3.39
N ALA A 12 -18.00 -6.25 3.42
CA ALA A 12 -18.46 -7.59 3.07
C ALA A 12 -19.18 -8.32 4.24
N GLY A 13 -19.41 -7.65 5.37
CA GLY A 13 -20.06 -8.23 6.54
C GLY A 13 -19.16 -9.14 7.37
N ILE A 14 -17.83 -9.10 7.16
CA ILE A 14 -16.84 -9.85 7.92
C ILE A 14 -16.12 -8.89 8.86
N ASP A 15 -16.30 -9.06 10.16
CA ASP A 15 -15.60 -8.32 11.21
C ASP A 15 -14.36 -9.13 11.66
N PRO A 16 -13.14 -8.73 11.28
CA PRO A 16 -11.94 -9.52 11.59
C PRO A 16 -11.71 -9.75 13.09
N GLU A 17 -12.23 -8.87 13.95
CA GLU A 17 -12.05 -8.99 15.40
C GLU A 17 -13.10 -9.92 16.05
N LYS A 18 -14.17 -10.28 15.33
CA LYS A 18 -15.21 -11.20 15.81
C LYS A 18 -15.21 -12.53 15.08
N ASP A 19 -15.00 -12.51 13.77
CA ASP A 19 -15.19 -13.66 12.89
C ASP A 19 -13.91 -14.49 12.74
N PHE A 20 -12.73 -13.91 13.01
CA PHE A 20 -11.47 -14.64 13.00
C PHE A 20 -11.04 -15.02 14.42
N LYS A 21 -10.45 -16.21 14.56
CA LYS A 21 -9.89 -16.69 15.84
C LYS A 21 -8.81 -15.77 16.38
N SER A 22 -7.98 -15.22 15.49
CA SER A 22 -6.94 -14.25 15.83
C SER A 22 -6.50 -13.44 14.61
N VAL A 23 -6.03 -12.22 14.86
CA VAL A 23 -5.41 -11.35 13.86
C VAL A 23 -3.95 -11.12 14.28
N ALA A 24 -3.02 -11.33 13.34
CA ALA A 24 -1.59 -11.11 13.56
C ALA A 24 -1.06 -10.03 12.62
N PHE A 25 -0.10 -9.24 13.11
CA PHE A 25 0.59 -8.21 12.32
C PHE A 25 2.01 -8.67 11.99
N SER A 26 2.28 -8.95 10.70
CA SER A 26 3.60 -9.42 10.25
C SER A 26 4.67 -8.32 10.17
N GLY A 27 4.29 -7.04 10.30
CA GLY A 27 5.18 -5.88 10.21
C GLY A 27 5.59 -5.49 8.78
N ALA A 28 5.69 -6.45 7.85
CA ALA A 28 6.01 -6.21 6.44
C ALA A 28 5.18 -7.10 5.50
N HIS A 29 5.07 -6.67 4.24
CA HIS A 29 4.23 -7.31 3.22
C HIS A 29 4.77 -8.66 2.72
N ASP A 30 6.08 -8.75 2.52
CA ASP A 30 6.77 -10.01 2.22
C ASP A 30 6.71 -10.99 3.40
N ALA A 31 6.78 -10.47 4.64
CA ALA A 31 6.55 -11.26 5.85
C ALA A 31 5.12 -11.82 5.92
N THR A 32 4.11 -11.09 5.42
CA THR A 32 2.74 -11.62 5.30
C THR A 32 2.70 -12.85 4.40
N VAL A 33 3.35 -12.82 3.23
CA VAL A 33 3.44 -14.00 2.33
C VAL A 33 4.16 -15.16 3.03
N ALA A 34 5.26 -14.88 3.72
CA ALA A 34 6.02 -15.90 4.45
C ALA A 34 5.19 -16.56 5.56
N PHE A 35 4.35 -15.80 6.26
CA PHE A 35 3.48 -16.33 7.32
C PHE A 35 2.47 -17.32 6.75
N VAL A 36 1.82 -16.98 5.63
CA VAL A 36 0.83 -17.86 4.98
C VAL A 36 1.52 -19.09 4.38
N ALA A 37 2.65 -18.91 3.69
CA ALA A 37 3.41 -20.01 3.11
C ALA A 37 3.92 -21.02 4.14
N ALA A 38 4.15 -20.57 5.38
CA ALA A 38 4.57 -21.41 6.51
C ALA A 38 3.39 -21.90 7.37
N ALA A 39 2.15 -21.71 6.93
CA ALA A 39 0.93 -22.04 7.66
C ALA A 39 0.86 -21.44 9.08
N ARG A 40 1.55 -20.31 9.32
CA ARG A 40 1.43 -19.54 10.58
C ARG A 40 0.15 -18.70 10.61
N ALA A 41 -0.40 -18.39 9.43
CA ALA A 41 -1.70 -17.79 9.24
C ALA A 41 -2.38 -18.47 8.05
N GLU A 42 -3.70 -18.63 8.11
CA GLU A 42 -4.48 -19.26 7.03
C GLU A 42 -4.65 -18.35 5.81
N ALA A 43 -4.68 -17.04 6.04
CA ALA A 43 -4.78 -16.01 5.02
C ALA A 43 -4.02 -14.74 5.45
N GLY A 44 -3.74 -13.86 4.50
CA GLY A 44 -3.07 -12.59 4.74
C GLY A 44 -3.45 -11.55 3.70
N VAL A 45 -3.19 -10.28 4.02
CA VAL A 45 -3.50 -9.12 3.17
C VAL A 45 -2.25 -8.27 3.01
N LEU A 46 -1.94 -7.88 1.77
CA LEU A 46 -0.71 -7.18 1.44
C LEU A 46 -0.89 -6.19 0.29
N ASN A 47 0.14 -5.37 0.04
CA ASN A 47 0.20 -4.49 -1.11
C ASN A 47 0.35 -5.30 -2.41
N ALA A 48 -0.51 -5.03 -3.40
CA ALA A 48 -0.51 -5.74 -4.68
C ALA A 48 0.82 -5.61 -5.46
N SER A 49 1.44 -4.43 -5.49
CA SER A 49 2.75 -4.25 -6.16
C SER A 49 3.87 -5.04 -5.47
N VAL A 50 3.78 -5.24 -4.14
CA VAL A 50 4.72 -6.12 -3.42
C VAL A 50 4.46 -7.58 -3.78
N TRP A 51 3.19 -8.00 -3.88
CA TRP A 51 2.85 -9.34 -4.38
C TRP A 51 3.43 -9.58 -5.77
N ASP A 52 3.20 -8.66 -6.71
CA ASP A 52 3.69 -8.77 -8.10
C ASP A 52 5.22 -8.86 -8.11
N LYS A 53 5.92 -8.04 -7.33
CA LYS A 53 7.38 -8.11 -7.17
C LYS A 53 7.85 -9.49 -6.71
N LEU A 54 7.15 -10.09 -5.73
CA LEU A 54 7.52 -11.40 -5.19
C LEU A 54 7.29 -12.50 -6.23
N VAL A 55 6.22 -12.41 -7.03
CA VAL A 55 5.96 -13.35 -8.12
C VAL A 55 7.00 -13.21 -9.25
N GLU A 56 7.25 -11.99 -9.71
CA GLU A 56 8.26 -11.68 -10.75
C GLU A 56 9.65 -12.17 -10.36
N SER A 57 10.03 -11.99 -9.10
CA SER A 57 11.32 -12.44 -8.55
C SER A 57 11.36 -13.94 -8.19
N LYS A 58 10.29 -14.69 -8.51
CA LYS A 58 10.17 -16.13 -8.22
C LYS A 58 10.41 -16.46 -6.74
N ASN A 59 9.90 -15.63 -5.84
CA ASN A 59 10.05 -15.84 -4.42
C ASN A 59 9.45 -17.21 -4.01
N PRO A 60 10.20 -18.04 -3.27
CA PRO A 60 9.76 -19.40 -2.94
C PRO A 60 8.53 -19.47 -2.03
N ASN A 61 8.26 -18.42 -1.25
CA ASN A 61 7.05 -18.35 -0.43
C ASN A 61 5.84 -17.93 -1.27
N ALA A 62 6.03 -17.02 -2.24
CA ALA A 62 4.95 -16.64 -3.16
C ALA A 62 4.46 -17.83 -3.99
N ALA A 63 5.35 -18.73 -4.39
CA ALA A 63 5.00 -19.96 -5.12
C ALA A 63 4.12 -20.95 -4.33
N LYS A 64 4.04 -20.82 -2.99
CA LYS A 64 3.27 -21.70 -2.10
C LYS A 64 1.88 -21.15 -1.75
N VAL A 65 1.56 -19.93 -2.18
CA VAL A 65 0.30 -19.26 -1.86
C VAL A 65 -0.38 -18.78 -3.13
N ARG A 66 -1.64 -18.39 -3.02
CA ARG A 66 -2.42 -17.86 -4.14
C ARG A 66 -3.23 -16.65 -3.71
N VAL A 67 -3.49 -15.74 -4.65
CA VAL A 67 -4.41 -14.61 -4.44
C VAL A 67 -5.84 -15.15 -4.39
N LEU A 68 -6.58 -14.78 -3.33
CA LEU A 68 -8.00 -15.10 -3.19
C LEU A 68 -8.89 -14.03 -3.81
N ALA A 69 -8.55 -12.76 -3.59
CA ALA A 69 -9.24 -11.61 -4.12
C ALA A 69 -8.30 -10.39 -4.12
N THR A 70 -8.63 -9.39 -4.94
CA THR A 70 -7.99 -8.06 -4.95
C THR A 70 -9.03 -7.02 -4.59
N THR A 71 -8.67 -6.08 -3.71
CA THR A 71 -9.59 -5.01 -3.29
C THR A 71 -9.92 -4.08 -4.45
N PRO A 72 -11.03 -3.33 -4.38
CA PRO A 72 -11.18 -2.13 -5.19
C PRO A 72 -9.98 -1.19 -5.05
N THR A 73 -9.74 -0.35 -6.05
CA THR A 73 -8.65 0.63 -6.02
C THR A 73 -8.90 1.71 -4.98
N TYR A 74 -7.84 2.16 -4.32
CA TYR A 74 -7.85 3.30 -3.41
C TYR A 74 -6.50 4.04 -3.49
N TYR A 75 -6.48 5.32 -3.11
CA TYR A 75 -5.23 6.06 -2.98
C TYR A 75 -4.50 5.62 -1.71
N ASP A 76 -3.21 5.32 -1.79
CA ASP A 76 -2.41 4.81 -0.67
C ASP A 76 -1.18 5.69 -0.44
N TYR A 77 -0.05 5.38 -1.08
CA TYR A 77 1.20 6.11 -0.91
C TYR A 77 1.15 7.51 -1.51
N ASN A 78 1.73 8.47 -0.79
CA ASN A 78 1.90 9.84 -1.25
C ASN A 78 3.15 10.48 -0.66
N TRP A 79 3.73 11.43 -1.39
CA TRP A 79 4.78 12.28 -0.87
C TRP A 79 4.15 13.49 -0.16
N THR A 80 4.53 13.71 1.10
CA THR A 80 4.01 14.80 1.93
C THR A 80 5.15 15.70 2.37
N VAL A 81 4.90 17.00 2.44
CA VAL A 81 5.82 17.98 3.01
C VAL A 81 5.26 18.55 4.31
N ARG A 82 6.15 19.03 5.20
CA ARG A 82 5.74 19.62 6.47
C ARG A 82 4.81 20.84 6.28
N PRO A 83 3.87 21.07 7.22
CA PRO A 83 3.11 22.32 7.29
C PRO A 83 4.05 23.54 7.35
N GLY A 84 3.62 24.65 6.74
CA GLY A 84 4.39 25.90 6.73
C GLY A 84 5.67 25.90 5.89
N MET A 85 5.93 24.86 5.09
CA MET A 85 7.00 24.91 4.08
C MET A 85 6.75 26.06 3.09
N ASP A 86 7.80 26.82 2.80
CA ASP A 86 7.80 27.91 1.82
C ASP A 86 7.11 27.48 0.50
N PRO A 87 6.11 28.26 0.01
CA PRO A 87 5.35 27.89 -1.17
C PRO A 87 6.20 27.70 -2.43
N ALA A 88 7.26 28.51 -2.62
CA ALA A 88 8.12 28.40 -3.79
C ALA A 88 8.95 27.11 -3.74
N LEU A 89 9.48 26.74 -2.56
CA LEU A 89 10.17 25.47 -2.37
C LEU A 89 9.22 24.27 -2.56
N ARG A 90 8.00 24.34 -2.03
CA ARG A 90 6.99 23.28 -2.23
C ARG A 90 6.69 23.08 -3.71
N LYS A 91 6.51 24.18 -4.46
CA LYS A 91 6.29 24.13 -5.90
C LYS A 91 7.49 23.49 -6.61
N LYS A 92 8.71 23.93 -6.29
CA LYS A 92 9.94 23.38 -6.87
C LYS A 92 10.08 21.88 -6.64
N LEU A 93 9.80 21.39 -5.44
CA LEU A 93 9.81 19.96 -5.13
C LEU A 93 8.72 19.21 -5.92
N THR A 94 7.51 19.76 -5.96
CA THR A 94 6.40 19.16 -6.71
C THR A 94 6.74 19.04 -8.19
N ASP A 95 7.22 20.12 -8.80
CA ASP A 95 7.63 20.15 -10.21
C ASP A 95 8.75 19.14 -10.48
N ALA A 96 9.73 19.01 -9.57
CA ALA A 96 10.81 18.04 -9.71
C ALA A 96 10.32 16.58 -9.73
N PHE A 97 9.39 16.20 -8.85
CA PHE A 97 8.80 14.85 -8.87
C PHE A 97 7.99 14.61 -10.15
N LEU A 98 7.21 15.60 -10.59
CA LEU A 98 6.37 15.48 -11.79
C LEU A 98 7.16 15.45 -13.09
N ALA A 99 8.38 16.00 -13.09
CA ALA A 99 9.30 16.00 -14.22
C ALA A 99 10.15 14.73 -14.32
N LEU A 100 10.08 13.81 -13.35
CA LEU A 100 10.84 12.56 -13.42
C LEU A 100 10.41 11.73 -14.64
N ASP A 101 11.38 11.41 -15.49
CA ASP A 101 11.22 10.70 -16.75
C ASP A 101 12.04 9.39 -16.75
N PRO A 102 11.41 8.21 -16.79
CA PRO A 102 12.12 6.93 -16.84
C PRO A 102 12.92 6.72 -18.14
N ALA A 103 12.76 7.56 -19.17
CA ALA A 103 13.60 7.56 -20.36
C ALA A 103 15.00 8.15 -20.12
N ASP A 104 15.17 9.01 -19.11
CA ASP A 104 16.48 9.49 -18.67
C ASP A 104 17.18 8.39 -17.83
N PRO A 105 18.37 7.90 -18.24
CA PRO A 105 19.10 6.85 -17.52
C PRO A 105 19.35 7.17 -16.04
N ALA A 106 19.60 8.43 -15.70
CA ALA A 106 19.86 8.83 -14.31
C ALA A 106 18.59 8.80 -13.44
N GLN A 107 17.42 9.03 -14.06
CA GLN A 107 16.13 9.06 -13.36
C GLN A 107 15.45 7.70 -13.37
N LYS A 108 15.77 6.84 -14.35
CA LYS A 108 15.25 5.48 -14.48
C LYS A 108 15.44 4.65 -13.22
N GLU A 109 16.60 4.74 -12.57
CA GLU A 109 16.86 4.00 -11.34
C GLU A 109 15.93 4.44 -10.19
N ILE A 110 15.74 5.76 -10.03
CA ILE A 110 14.82 6.33 -9.04
C ILE A 110 13.40 5.83 -9.28
N MET A 111 12.94 5.88 -10.53
CA MET A 111 11.59 5.43 -10.92
C MET A 111 11.42 3.91 -10.73
N ALA A 112 12.44 3.11 -11.05
CA ALA A 112 12.44 1.67 -10.87
C ALA A 112 12.37 1.27 -9.39
N LEU A 113 13.10 1.97 -8.51
CA LEU A 113 13.02 1.76 -7.05
C LEU A 113 11.61 2.00 -6.51
N GLN A 114 10.91 2.99 -7.07
CA GLN A 114 9.53 3.31 -6.72
C GLN A 114 8.50 2.41 -7.41
N ARG A 115 8.94 1.53 -8.35
CA ARG A 115 8.08 0.76 -9.27
C ARG A 115 7.00 1.65 -9.91
N ALA A 116 7.38 2.87 -10.28
CA ALA A 116 6.49 3.88 -10.84
C ALA A 116 6.86 4.17 -12.29
N SER A 117 5.85 4.42 -13.12
CA SER A 117 6.06 4.96 -14.48
C SER A 117 5.98 6.49 -14.51
N LYS A 118 5.27 7.10 -13.56
CA LYS A 118 5.13 8.55 -13.43
C LYS A 118 4.68 8.93 -12.01
N PHE A 119 5.04 10.12 -11.55
CA PHE A 119 4.38 10.78 -10.43
C PHE A 119 3.23 11.67 -10.93
N ILE A 120 2.14 11.70 -10.18
CA ILE A 120 0.97 12.52 -10.49
C ILE A 120 0.64 13.47 -9.34
N PRO A 121 0.02 14.64 -9.61
CA PRO A 121 -0.53 15.46 -8.55
C PRO A 121 -1.59 14.69 -7.75
N THR A 122 -1.65 14.95 -6.44
CA THR A 122 -2.71 14.45 -5.57
C THR A 122 -3.23 15.57 -4.69
N LYS A 123 -4.38 15.34 -4.06
CA LYS A 123 -5.03 16.27 -3.12
C LYS A 123 -5.50 15.50 -1.89
N SER A 124 -5.68 16.20 -0.77
CA SER A 124 -6.11 15.58 0.49
C SER A 124 -7.38 14.76 0.33
N SER A 125 -8.35 15.25 -0.46
CA SER A 125 -9.63 14.56 -0.64
C SER A 125 -9.57 13.23 -1.38
N ASN A 126 -8.44 12.90 -2.00
CA ASN A 126 -8.21 11.55 -2.53
C ASN A 126 -8.07 10.51 -1.41
N TYR A 127 -7.77 10.92 -0.17
CA TYR A 127 -7.53 10.06 0.98
C TYR A 127 -8.70 10.05 1.99
N ASP A 128 -9.81 10.74 1.69
CA ASP A 128 -10.98 10.82 2.57
C ASP A 128 -11.54 9.43 2.91
N GLY A 129 -11.50 8.48 1.96
CA GLY A 129 -11.90 7.10 2.18
C GLY A 129 -11.02 6.36 3.19
N ILE A 130 -9.69 6.60 3.17
CA ILE A 130 -8.76 6.07 4.17
C ILE A 130 -9.07 6.69 5.54
N GLU A 131 -9.29 8.00 5.60
CA GLU A 131 -9.60 8.67 6.85
C GLU A 131 -10.90 8.15 7.47
N ALA A 132 -11.95 7.99 6.67
CA ALA A 132 -13.22 7.42 7.11
C ALA A 132 -13.06 5.99 7.64
N ALA A 133 -12.29 5.14 6.93
CA ALA A 133 -11.95 3.80 7.39
C ALA A 133 -11.21 3.83 8.74
N ALA A 134 -10.24 4.74 8.89
CA ALA A 134 -9.44 4.85 10.10
C ALA A 134 -10.26 5.34 11.30
N LYS A 135 -11.17 6.29 11.08
CA LYS A 135 -12.16 6.75 12.08
C LYS A 135 -13.12 5.64 12.49
N SER A 136 -13.68 4.91 11.52
CA SER A 136 -14.55 3.76 11.79
C SER A 136 -13.84 2.65 12.57
N ALA A 137 -12.52 2.53 12.42
CA ALA A 137 -11.69 1.60 13.16
C ALA A 137 -11.15 2.16 14.50
N GLY A 138 -11.51 3.40 14.87
CA GLY A 138 -11.06 4.05 16.11
C GLY A 138 -9.57 4.38 16.15
N LEU A 139 -8.87 4.41 15.01
CA LEU A 139 -7.42 4.65 14.93
C LEU A 139 -7.05 6.13 14.93
N VAL A 140 -7.99 6.99 14.54
CA VAL A 140 -7.86 8.46 14.54
C VAL A 140 -9.18 9.08 15.00
N LYS A 141 -9.08 10.23 15.66
CA LYS A 141 -10.22 11.01 16.20
C LYS A 141 -10.60 12.12 15.24
#